data_AF-A0A3D4D4R1-F1
#
_entry.id   AF-A0A3D4D4R1-F1
#
_cell.length_a   1.000
_cell.length_b   1.000
_cell.length_c   1.000
_cell.angle_alpha   90.00
_cell.angle_beta   90.00
_cell.angle_gamma   90.00
#
_symmetry.space_group_name_H-M   'P 1'
#
loop_
_entity.id
_entity.type
_entity.pdbx_description
1 polymer ?
#
loop_
_entity_poly.entity_id
_entity_poly.type
_entity_poly.pdbx_seq_one_letter_code
_entity_poly.pdbx_strand_id
1 'polypeptide(L)'
;MKEVDPARAVAQDAYRQHDSESHELLQVRGLESAFDTERGLLKAVDGVSFSVARGQTLGIVGESGCGKSVTAMSLISLLPRPAGKVLAGEVLFKGEDLLKVSEDRLHAVRGGEIGTIFQEPMTALNPVHRIGRQVSEVFRLHKKMNKKEAWEAAIEALRMTRIPSPEVRVGDYPHQLSGGMRQRVVIAMALACQPDLL
;
A
#
# COMPACT_ATOMS: atom_id res chain seq x y z
N MET A 1 -31.96 15.14 -25.55
CA MET A 1 -30.55 15.31 -25.97
C MET A 1 -29.78 15.72 -24.71
N LYS A 2 -29.10 14.78 -24.05
CA LYS A 2 -28.45 15.04 -22.75
C LYS A 2 -27.11 15.72 -23.01
N GLU A 3 -26.95 16.94 -22.51
CA GLU A 3 -25.68 17.67 -22.51
C GLU A 3 -24.62 16.86 -21.76
N VAL A 4 -23.48 16.67 -22.43
CA VAL A 4 -22.31 16.01 -21.86
C VAL A 4 -21.61 17.05 -20.99
N ASP A 5 -21.41 16.71 -19.71
CA ASP A 5 -20.73 17.53 -18.72
C ASP A 5 -19.32 17.92 -19.22
N PRO A 6 -19.01 19.23 -19.37
CA PRO A 6 -17.72 19.68 -19.88
C PRO A 6 -16.54 19.26 -18.98
N ALA A 7 -16.76 19.01 -17.68
CA ALA A 7 -15.71 18.48 -16.80
C ALA A 7 -15.31 17.04 -17.15
N ARG A 8 -16.23 16.24 -17.68
CA ARG A 8 -15.97 14.87 -18.18
C ARG A 8 -15.17 14.88 -19.48
N ALA A 9 -15.45 15.83 -20.37
CA ALA A 9 -14.72 15.96 -21.64
C ALA A 9 -13.27 16.43 -21.41
N VAL A 10 -13.06 17.39 -20.49
CA VAL A 10 -11.71 17.86 -20.13
C VAL A 10 -10.89 16.74 -19.46
N ALA A 11 -11.51 15.91 -18.62
CA ALA A 11 -10.86 14.75 -18.03
C ALA A 11 -10.50 13.65 -19.06
N GLN A 12 -11.32 13.49 -20.11
CA GLN A 12 -11.07 12.53 -21.19
C GLN A 12 -9.98 12.99 -22.16
N ASP A 13 -9.91 14.30 -22.46
CA ASP A 13 -8.89 14.86 -23.34
C ASP A 13 -7.52 14.96 -22.65
N ALA A 14 -7.47 15.21 -21.34
CA ALA A 14 -6.25 15.09 -20.55
C ALA A 14 -5.72 13.64 -20.50
N TYR A 15 -6.61 12.63 -20.60
CA TYR A 15 -6.23 11.22 -20.60
C TYR A 15 -5.67 10.73 -21.94
N ARG A 16 -6.06 11.32 -23.07
CA ARG A 16 -5.62 10.90 -24.41
C ARG A 16 -4.22 11.41 -24.79
N GLN A 17 -3.71 12.45 -24.13
CA GLN A 17 -2.44 13.07 -24.51
C GLN A 17 -1.20 12.50 -23.79
N HIS A 18 -1.32 11.44 -22.98
CA HIS A 18 -0.19 10.77 -22.31
C HIS A 18 0.25 9.45 -22.96
N ASP A 19 -0.17 9.20 -24.19
CA ASP A 19 -0.08 7.89 -24.84
C ASP A 19 1.16 7.69 -25.74
N SER A 20 2.33 8.22 -25.34
CA SER A 20 3.56 7.90 -26.10
C SER A 20 4.83 7.59 -25.29
N GLU A 21 4.86 7.77 -23.97
CA GLU A 21 5.95 7.26 -23.09
C GLU A 21 5.42 6.90 -21.68
N SER A 22 4.30 6.18 -21.59
CA SER A 22 3.74 5.74 -20.32
C SER A 22 4.58 4.62 -19.70
N HIS A 23 5.59 4.99 -18.90
CA HIS A 23 6.31 4.05 -18.04
C HIS A 23 5.35 3.44 -17.01
N GLU A 24 4.86 2.24 -17.30
CA GLU A 24 4.06 1.43 -16.37
C GLU A 24 4.84 1.26 -15.06
N LEU A 25 4.24 1.70 -13.94
CA LEU A 25 4.85 1.62 -12.62
C LEU A 25 4.77 0.18 -12.08
N LEU A 26 3.62 -0.44 -12.27
CA LEU A 26 3.33 -1.82 -11.86
C LEU A 26 2.75 -2.59 -13.06
N GLN A 27 3.24 -3.80 -13.28
CA GLN A 27 2.67 -4.75 -14.23
C GLN A 27 2.48 -6.09 -13.53
N VAL A 28 1.29 -6.65 -13.67
CA VAL A 28 0.92 -7.96 -13.13
C VAL A 28 0.55 -8.83 -14.31
N ARG A 29 1.20 -9.99 -14.42
CA ARG A 29 1.05 -10.88 -15.58
C ARG A 29 0.76 -12.30 -15.09
N GLY A 30 -0.42 -12.81 -15.43
CA GLY A 30 -0.82 -14.20 -15.14
C GLY A 30 -0.70 -14.60 -13.68
N LEU A 31 -0.97 -13.69 -12.74
CA LEU A 31 -0.77 -13.93 -11.32
C LEU A 31 -1.74 -15.01 -10.83
N GLU A 32 -1.18 -16.06 -10.24
CA GLU A 32 -1.92 -17.15 -9.62
C GLU A 32 -1.52 -17.29 -8.16
N SER A 33 -2.48 -17.40 -7.26
CA SER A 33 -2.23 -17.56 -5.83
C SER A 33 -3.21 -18.53 -5.22
N ALA A 34 -2.70 -19.40 -4.35
CA ALA A 34 -3.47 -20.47 -3.75
C ALA A 34 -3.15 -20.65 -2.27
N PHE A 35 -4.07 -21.32 -1.58
CA PHE A 35 -3.96 -21.68 -0.19
C PHE A 35 -4.06 -23.20 -0.01
N ASP A 36 -3.16 -23.77 0.78
CA ASP A 36 -3.32 -25.14 1.25
C ASP A 36 -4.42 -25.17 2.32
N THR A 37 -5.47 -25.95 2.08
CA THR A 37 -6.59 -26.13 3.01
C THR A 37 -6.79 -27.62 3.31
N GLU A 38 -7.56 -27.96 4.34
CA GLU A 38 -7.92 -29.35 4.66
C GLU A 38 -8.63 -30.07 3.50
N ARG A 39 -9.28 -29.32 2.60
CA ARG A 39 -9.99 -29.85 1.43
C ARG A 39 -9.13 -29.87 0.17
N GLY A 40 -7.84 -29.56 0.28
CA GLY A 40 -6.90 -29.45 -0.83
C GLY A 40 -6.55 -28.00 -1.17
N LEU A 41 -5.96 -27.82 -2.35
CA LEU A 41 -5.44 -26.53 -2.80
C LEU A 41 -6.58 -25.63 -3.28
N LEU A 42 -6.81 -24.52 -2.57
CA LEU A 42 -7.79 -23.50 -2.94
C LEU A 42 -7.11 -22.41 -3.76
N LYS A 43 -7.42 -22.33 -5.07
CA LYS A 43 -6.95 -21.25 -5.94
C LYS A 43 -7.79 -19.99 -5.69
N ALA A 44 -7.18 -18.96 -5.12
CA ALA A 44 -7.84 -17.72 -4.74
C ALA A 44 -7.65 -16.59 -5.76
N VAL A 45 -6.57 -16.66 -6.55
CA VAL A 45 -6.32 -15.79 -7.71
C VAL A 45 -5.91 -16.70 -8.86
N ASP A 46 -6.53 -16.52 -10.02
CA ASP A 46 -6.39 -17.42 -11.18
C ASP A 46 -6.09 -16.61 -12.46
N GLY A 47 -4.79 -16.41 -12.75
CA GLY A 47 -4.32 -15.85 -14.02
C GLY A 47 -4.56 -14.35 -14.20
N VAL A 48 -4.66 -13.57 -13.12
CA VAL A 48 -5.01 -12.13 -13.20
C VAL A 48 -3.86 -11.33 -13.82
N SER A 49 -4.20 -10.43 -14.75
CA SER A 49 -3.24 -9.52 -15.40
C SER A 49 -3.79 -8.10 -15.48
N PHE A 50 -2.97 -7.11 -15.12
CA PHE A 50 -3.27 -5.69 -15.24
C PHE A 50 -1.99 -4.85 -15.09
N SER A 51 -2.04 -3.58 -15.47
CA SER A 51 -0.97 -2.62 -15.22
C SER A 51 -1.49 -1.33 -14.58
N VAL A 52 -0.58 -0.62 -13.92
CA VAL A 52 -0.83 0.70 -13.31
C VAL A 52 0.30 1.63 -13.74
N ALA A 53 -0.02 2.68 -14.47
CA ALA A 53 0.90 3.75 -14.81
C ALA A 53 1.12 4.70 -13.63
N ARG A 54 2.21 5.47 -13.64
CA ARG A 54 2.42 6.52 -12.62
C ARG A 54 1.26 7.51 -12.64
N GLY A 55 0.74 7.83 -11.45
CA GLY A 55 -0.39 8.76 -11.28
C GLY A 55 -1.75 8.15 -11.64
N GLN A 56 -1.81 6.89 -12.07
CA GLN A 56 -3.07 6.19 -12.32
C GLN A 56 -3.64 5.61 -11.04
N THR A 57 -4.96 5.69 -10.89
CA THR A 57 -5.69 4.97 -9.84
C THR A 57 -6.39 3.77 -10.46
N LEU A 58 -6.09 2.57 -9.95
CA LEU A 58 -6.78 1.33 -10.32
C LEU A 58 -7.69 0.87 -9.18
N GLY A 59 -8.96 0.61 -9.50
CA GLY A 59 -9.92 0.03 -8.57
C GLY A 59 -10.18 -1.44 -8.87
N ILE A 60 -9.98 -2.32 -7.88
CA ILE A 60 -10.37 -3.74 -7.97
C ILE A 60 -11.65 -3.94 -7.16
N VAL A 61 -12.74 -4.31 -7.84
CA VAL A 61 -14.08 -4.45 -7.25
C VAL A 61 -14.64 -5.85 -7.52
N GLY A 62 -15.51 -6.32 -6.62
CA GLY A 62 -16.09 -7.67 -6.67
C GLY A 62 -16.64 -8.10 -5.33
N GLU A 63 -17.30 -9.26 -5.29
CA GLU A 63 -17.95 -9.79 -4.08
C GLU A 63 -16.96 -10.22 -2.99
N SER A 64 -17.45 -10.37 -1.75
CA SER A 64 -16.61 -10.91 -0.67
C SER A 64 -16.06 -12.29 -1.05
N GLY A 65 -14.76 -12.52 -0.81
CA GLY A 65 -14.11 -13.78 -1.14
C GLY A 65 -13.61 -13.94 -2.59
N CYS A 66 -13.87 -12.99 -3.51
CA CYS A 66 -13.45 -13.12 -4.91
C CYS A 66 -11.94 -12.87 -5.17
N GLY A 67 -11.09 -12.90 -4.14
CA GLY A 67 -9.64 -12.78 -4.30
C GLY A 67 -9.05 -11.36 -4.36
N LYS A 68 -9.81 -10.29 -4.11
CA LYS A 68 -9.28 -8.89 -4.15
C LYS A 68 -8.12 -8.66 -3.19
N SER A 69 -8.34 -8.95 -1.90
CA SER A 69 -7.31 -8.78 -0.86
C SER A 69 -6.13 -9.72 -1.11
N VAL A 70 -6.40 -10.94 -1.60
CA VAL A 70 -5.36 -11.92 -1.96
C VAL A 70 -4.51 -11.38 -3.10
N THR A 71 -5.13 -10.80 -4.14
CA THR A 71 -4.43 -10.16 -5.25
C THR A 71 -3.48 -9.08 -4.72
N ALA A 72 -4.00 -8.12 -3.96
CA ALA A 72 -3.20 -7.02 -3.40
C ALA A 72 -2.03 -7.51 -2.52
N MET A 73 -2.28 -8.48 -1.62
CA MET A 73 -1.23 -9.05 -0.76
C MET A 73 -0.18 -9.83 -1.56
N SER A 74 -0.58 -10.48 -2.66
CA SER A 74 0.34 -11.23 -3.52
C SER A 74 1.33 -10.32 -4.24
N LEU A 75 0.92 -9.10 -4.61
CA LEU A 75 1.80 -8.12 -5.28
C LEU A 75 3.05 -7.78 -4.47
N ILE A 76 2.91 -7.77 -3.14
CA ILE A 76 3.96 -7.41 -2.21
C ILE A 76 4.39 -8.60 -1.36
N SER A 77 4.11 -9.83 -1.80
CA SER A 77 4.54 -11.08 -1.14
C SER A 77 4.12 -11.20 0.33
N LEU A 78 2.93 -10.70 0.71
CA LEU A 78 2.37 -10.71 2.07
C LEU A 78 1.29 -11.76 2.29
N LEU A 79 1.19 -12.79 1.43
CA LEU A 79 0.29 -13.91 1.69
C LEU A 79 0.67 -14.62 3.01
N PRO A 80 -0.31 -15.04 3.84
CA PRO A 80 -0.04 -15.69 5.11
C PRO A 80 0.63 -17.04 4.89
N ARG A 81 1.83 -17.20 5.42
CA ARG A 81 2.61 -18.44 5.33
C ARG A 81 2.32 -19.37 6.52
N PRO A 82 2.44 -20.71 6.35
CA PRO A 82 2.82 -21.41 5.12
C PRO A 82 1.65 -21.67 4.15
N ALA A 83 0.41 -21.40 4.55
CA ALA A 83 -0.77 -21.80 3.78
C ALA A 83 -0.85 -21.13 2.40
N GLY A 84 -0.58 -19.82 2.32
CA GLY A 84 -0.68 -19.04 1.09
C GLY A 84 0.63 -19.02 0.28
N LYS A 85 0.50 -19.26 -1.02
CA LYS A 85 1.63 -19.24 -1.97
C LYS A 85 1.21 -18.69 -3.33
N VAL A 86 2.13 -17.99 -3.98
CA VAL A 86 2.03 -17.63 -5.39
C VAL A 86 2.45 -18.85 -6.21
N LEU A 87 1.60 -19.29 -7.12
CA LEU A 87 1.85 -20.48 -7.94
C LEU A 87 2.55 -20.14 -9.26
N ALA A 88 2.15 -19.01 -9.87
CA ALA A 88 2.61 -18.58 -11.17
C ALA A 88 2.41 -17.07 -11.35
N GLY A 89 3.00 -16.54 -12.42
CA GLY A 89 2.90 -15.15 -12.83
C GLY A 89 4.12 -14.30 -12.45
N GLU A 90 4.03 -13.02 -12.79
CA GLU A 90 5.09 -12.03 -12.55
C GLU A 90 4.48 -10.73 -12.02
N VAL A 91 5.21 -10.07 -11.10
CA VAL A 91 4.83 -8.76 -10.56
C VAL A 91 5.99 -7.79 -10.75
N LEU A 92 5.96 -7.04 -11.85
CA LEU A 92 7.00 -6.10 -12.21
C LEU A 92 6.70 -4.73 -11.61
N PHE A 93 7.50 -4.29 -10.65
CA PHE A 93 7.46 -2.93 -10.12
C PHE A 93 8.70 -2.19 -10.59
N LYS A 94 8.52 -1.10 -11.34
CA LYS A 94 9.62 -0.37 -12.02
C LYS A 94 10.53 -1.30 -12.86
N GLY A 95 9.94 -2.34 -13.44
CA GLY A 95 10.65 -3.35 -14.25
C GLY A 95 11.36 -4.45 -13.46
N GLU A 96 11.35 -4.43 -12.12
CA GLU A 96 11.91 -5.48 -11.25
C GLU A 96 10.80 -6.45 -10.80
N ASP A 97 11.00 -7.76 -10.99
CA ASP A 97 10.02 -8.78 -10.58
C ASP A 97 10.07 -9.06 -9.07
N LEU A 98 9.10 -8.51 -8.32
CA LEU A 98 9.02 -8.61 -6.87
C LEU A 98 8.86 -10.05 -6.36
N LEU A 99 8.45 -11.00 -7.19
CA LEU A 99 8.33 -12.41 -6.80
C LEU A 99 9.68 -13.14 -6.77
N LYS A 100 10.73 -12.56 -7.39
CA LYS A 100 12.05 -13.17 -7.57
C LYS A 100 13.16 -12.47 -6.79
N VAL A 101 12.89 -11.31 -6.18
CA VAL A 101 13.89 -10.56 -5.40
C VAL A 101 14.14 -11.19 -4.02
N SER A 102 15.26 -10.82 -3.39
CA SER A 102 15.56 -11.24 -2.02
C SER A 102 14.61 -10.63 -1.00
N GLU A 103 14.51 -11.24 0.19
CA GLU A 103 13.68 -10.69 1.27
C GLU A 103 14.17 -9.29 1.70
N ASP A 104 15.48 -9.05 1.72
CA ASP A 104 16.04 -7.71 2.01
C ASP A 104 15.58 -6.66 0.99
N ARG A 105 15.49 -7.04 -0.30
CA ARG A 105 14.97 -6.14 -1.34
C ARG A 105 13.47 -5.92 -1.14
N LEU A 106 12.70 -6.95 -0.82
CA LEU A 106 11.28 -6.80 -0.46
C LEU A 106 11.10 -5.86 0.74
N HIS A 107 11.97 -5.96 1.76
CA HIS A 107 11.95 -5.04 2.89
C HIS A 107 12.24 -3.59 2.49
N ALA A 108 13.14 -3.35 1.54
CA ALA A 108 13.38 -1.99 1.04
C ALA A 108 12.18 -1.44 0.25
N VAL A 109 11.52 -2.30 -0.55
CA VAL A 109 10.35 -1.93 -1.35
C VAL A 109 9.13 -1.66 -0.47
N ARG A 110 8.81 -2.56 0.47
CA ARG A 110 7.66 -2.42 1.39
C ARG A 110 7.90 -1.27 2.36
N GLY A 111 6.98 -0.32 2.44
CA GLY A 111 7.07 0.85 3.32
C GLY A 111 8.02 1.95 2.84
N GLY A 112 8.96 1.63 1.93
CA GLY A 112 9.85 2.59 1.28
C GLY A 112 9.32 3.09 -0.05
N GLU A 113 9.11 2.18 -1.01
CA GLU A 113 8.68 2.48 -2.38
C GLU A 113 7.19 2.14 -2.63
N ILE A 114 6.64 1.19 -1.87
CA ILE A 114 5.23 0.81 -1.88
C ILE A 114 4.67 0.98 -0.47
N GLY A 115 3.72 1.90 -0.30
CA GLY A 115 2.90 2.02 0.90
C GLY A 115 1.75 1.01 0.86
N THR A 116 1.20 0.65 2.01
CA THR A 116 0.00 -0.20 2.05
C THR A 116 -0.87 0.19 3.23
N ILE A 117 -2.17 0.29 2.99
CA ILE A 117 -3.19 0.53 4.02
C ILE A 117 -4.12 -0.68 4.04
N PHE A 118 -4.03 -1.49 5.09
CA PHE A 118 -4.86 -2.69 5.22
C PHE A 118 -6.31 -2.37 5.60
N GLN A 119 -7.21 -3.30 5.29
CA GLN A 119 -8.66 -3.17 5.52
C GLN A 119 -9.03 -2.95 7.00
N GLU A 120 -8.22 -3.46 7.92
CA GLU A 120 -8.36 -3.24 9.36
C GLU A 120 -7.24 -2.33 9.90
N PRO A 121 -7.29 -1.01 9.67
CA PRO A 121 -6.25 -0.09 10.15
C PRO A 121 -6.16 -0.06 11.69
N MET A 122 -7.20 -0.54 12.37
CA MET A 122 -7.27 -0.56 13.84
C MET A 122 -6.36 -1.59 14.49
N THR A 123 -6.00 -2.66 13.77
CA THR A 123 -5.06 -3.70 14.22
C THR A 123 -3.62 -3.44 13.77
N ALA A 124 -3.42 -2.47 12.87
CA ALA A 124 -2.10 -2.13 12.34
C ALA A 124 -1.18 -1.42 13.36
N LEU A 125 -1.75 -0.76 14.38
CA LEU A 125 -0.98 -0.10 15.43
C LEU A 125 -0.74 -1.04 16.61
N ASN A 126 0.52 -1.17 17.01
CA ASN A 126 0.90 -1.90 18.21
C ASN A 126 0.39 -1.14 19.47
N PRO A 127 -0.48 -1.73 20.30
CA PRO A 127 -1.13 -1.03 21.41
C PRO A 127 -0.18 -0.67 22.55
N VAL A 128 0.98 -1.33 22.66
CA VAL A 128 1.97 -1.09 23.73
C VAL A 128 3.06 -0.09 23.33
N HIS A 129 2.94 0.51 22.15
CA HIS A 129 3.88 1.52 21.67
C HIS A 129 3.20 2.85 21.40
N ARG A 130 3.90 3.94 21.72
CA ARG A 130 3.44 5.29 21.39
C ARG A 130 3.39 5.47 19.88
N ILE A 131 2.47 6.31 19.41
CA ILE A 131 2.25 6.62 18.00
C ILE A 131 3.54 7.14 17.35
N GLY A 132 4.19 8.10 17.99
CA GLY A 132 5.44 8.67 17.50
C GLY A 132 6.54 7.66 17.29
N ARG A 133 6.65 6.65 18.16
CA ARG A 133 7.65 5.58 18.01
C ARG A 133 7.40 4.78 16.73
N GLN A 134 6.14 4.38 16.50
CA GLN A 134 5.75 3.56 15.36
C GLN A 134 5.90 4.32 14.03
N VAL A 135 5.51 5.60 14.00
CA VAL A 135 5.69 6.45 12.82
C VAL A 135 7.18 6.75 12.56
N SER A 136 7.95 7.05 13.60
CA SER A 136 9.40 7.31 13.49
C SER A 136 10.17 6.10 12.98
N GLU A 137 9.72 4.88 13.30
CA GLU A 137 10.39 3.64 12.89
C GLU A 137 10.48 3.53 11.36
N VAL A 138 9.43 3.92 10.64
CA VAL A 138 9.41 3.95 9.17
C VAL A 138 10.55 4.83 8.62
N PHE A 139 10.71 6.04 9.15
CA PHE A 139 11.78 6.95 8.74
C PHE A 139 13.18 6.42 9.07
N ARG A 140 13.34 5.76 10.23
CA ARG A 140 14.63 5.19 10.63
C ARG A 140 15.03 4.02 9.74
N LEU A 141 14.08 3.15 9.40
CA LEU A 141 14.32 1.97 8.57
C LEU A 141 14.60 2.34 7.11
N HIS A 142 13.80 3.23 6.52
CA HIS A 142 13.85 3.47 5.07
C HIS A 142 14.57 4.76 4.66
N LYS A 143 14.65 5.77 5.55
CA LYS A 143 15.35 7.05 5.27
C LYS A 143 16.63 7.22 6.08
N LYS A 144 17.00 6.25 6.92
CA LYS A 144 18.21 6.25 7.77
C LYS A 144 18.34 7.49 8.67
N MET A 145 17.22 8.11 9.02
CA MET A 145 17.18 9.27 9.91
C MET A 145 17.62 8.89 11.32
N ASN A 146 18.27 9.83 12.01
CA ASN A 146 18.56 9.63 13.43
C ASN A 146 17.27 9.76 14.27
N LYS A 147 17.36 9.42 15.56
CA LYS A 147 16.18 9.39 16.45
C LYS A 147 15.44 10.74 16.53
N LYS A 148 16.18 11.85 16.56
CA LYS A 148 15.59 13.19 16.68
C LYS A 148 14.90 13.60 15.38
N GLU A 149 15.60 13.44 14.26
CA GLU A 149 15.06 13.72 12.92
C GLU A 149 13.80 12.90 12.62
N ALA A 150 13.84 11.60 12.92
CA ALA A 150 12.68 10.73 12.70
C ALA A 150 11.48 11.10 13.56
N TRP A 151 11.71 11.63 14.77
CA TRP A 151 10.63 12.11 15.65
C TRP A 151 9.99 13.39 15.11
N GLU A 152 10.80 14.32 14.62
CA GLU A 152 10.32 15.55 13.97
C GLU A 152 9.56 15.23 12.67
N ALA A 153 10.08 14.31 11.86
CA ALA A 153 9.41 13.82 10.66
C ALA A 153 8.09 13.10 10.98
N ALA A 154 8.02 12.35 12.09
CA ALA A 154 6.78 11.74 12.54
C ALA A 154 5.73 12.78 12.91
N ILE A 155 6.10 13.88 13.58
CA ILE A 155 5.19 14.99 13.87
C ILE A 155 4.67 15.60 12.57
N GLU A 156 5.55 15.83 11.58
CA GLU A 156 5.13 16.36 10.27
C GLU A 156 4.19 15.40 9.53
N ALA A 157 4.47 14.10 9.52
CA ALA A 157 3.58 13.11 8.90
C ALA A 157 2.18 13.11 9.54
N LEU A 158 2.11 13.20 10.87
CA LEU A 158 0.84 13.33 11.60
C LEU A 158 0.12 14.65 11.26
N ARG A 159 0.86 15.74 11.08
CA ARG A 159 0.33 17.04 10.65
C ARG A 159 -0.28 16.96 9.25
N MET A 160 0.42 16.35 8.29
CA MET A 160 -0.05 16.17 6.91
C MET A 160 -1.36 15.37 6.84
N THR A 161 -1.54 14.37 7.70
CA THR A 161 -2.80 13.61 7.77
C THR A 161 -3.86 14.22 8.69
N ARG A 162 -3.64 15.48 9.11
CA ARG A 162 -4.58 16.29 9.90
C ARG A 162 -4.89 15.66 11.26
N ILE A 163 -3.89 15.11 11.95
CA ILE A 163 -4.00 14.80 13.38
C ILE A 163 -3.99 16.12 14.16
N PRO A 164 -4.99 16.38 15.03
CA PRO A 164 -5.01 17.61 15.83
C PRO A 164 -3.88 17.59 16.86
N SER A 165 -3.19 18.72 17.04
CA SER A 165 -2.08 18.88 17.99
C SER A 165 -1.03 17.77 17.88
N PRO A 166 -0.43 17.54 16.69
CA PRO A 166 0.45 16.40 16.43
C PRO A 166 1.66 16.37 17.38
N GLU A 167 2.13 17.52 17.87
CA GLU A 167 3.23 17.66 18.83
C GLU A 167 2.91 17.02 20.19
N VAL A 168 1.62 16.96 20.55
CA VAL A 168 1.13 16.28 21.74
C VAL A 168 0.81 14.82 21.42
N ARG A 169 0.05 14.58 20.34
CA ARG A 169 -0.47 13.26 19.97
C ARG A 169 0.61 12.25 19.56
N VAL A 170 1.78 12.72 19.12
CA VAL A 170 2.96 11.87 18.89
C VAL A 170 3.35 11.09 20.16
N GLY A 171 3.05 11.63 21.34
CA GLY A 171 3.29 10.99 22.64
C GLY A 171 2.22 10.01 23.09
N ASP A 172 1.05 9.98 22.43
CA ASP A 172 -0.08 9.13 22.83
C ASP A 172 0.15 7.67 22.43
N TYR A 173 -0.58 6.77 23.10
CA TYR A 173 -0.78 5.38 22.71
C TYR A 173 -2.03 5.23 21.82
N PRO A 174 -2.15 4.15 21.03
CA PRO A 174 -3.30 3.92 20.17
C PRO A 174 -4.65 4.01 20.90
N HIS A 175 -4.76 3.45 22.10
CA HIS A 175 -6.00 3.46 22.88
C HIS A 175 -6.47 4.87 23.29
N GLN A 176 -5.61 5.88 23.25
CA GLN A 176 -5.95 7.28 23.54
C GLN A 176 -6.46 8.04 22.32
N LEU A 177 -6.40 7.44 21.13
CA LEU A 177 -6.87 8.01 19.87
C LEU A 177 -8.24 7.46 19.48
N SER A 178 -9.06 8.31 18.84
CA SER A 178 -10.30 7.88 18.18
C SER A 178 -10.00 6.97 16.99
N GLY A 179 -10.99 6.18 16.53
CA GLY A 179 -10.80 5.31 15.37
C GLY A 179 -10.35 6.05 14.10
N GLY A 180 -10.97 7.21 13.81
CA GLY A 180 -10.56 8.05 12.67
C GLY A 180 -9.15 8.62 12.82
N MET A 181 -8.71 8.93 14.04
CA MET A 181 -7.32 9.35 14.28
C MET A 181 -6.35 8.18 14.05
N ARG A 182 -6.67 6.96 14.50
CA ARG A 182 -5.84 5.78 14.23
C ARG A 182 -5.70 5.50 12.73
N GLN A 183 -6.80 5.62 11.98
CA GLN A 183 -6.75 5.50 10.52
C GLN A 183 -5.83 6.54 9.89
N ARG A 184 -5.90 7.80 10.32
CA ARG A 184 -5.01 8.88 9.85
C ARG A 184 -3.54 8.63 10.21
N VAL A 185 -3.26 8.01 11.37
CA VAL A 185 -1.90 7.59 11.73
C VAL A 185 -1.41 6.52 10.75
N VAL A 186 -2.21 5.49 10.46
CA VAL A 186 -1.83 4.42 9.51
C VAL A 186 -1.58 5.00 8.12
N ILE A 187 -2.43 5.93 7.66
CA ILE A 187 -2.21 6.67 6.40
C ILE A 187 -0.88 7.44 6.45
N ALA A 188 -0.57 8.10 7.58
CA ALA A 188 0.69 8.83 7.74
C ALA A 188 1.90 7.90 7.64
N MET A 189 1.83 6.70 8.23
CA MET A 189 2.87 5.69 8.12
C MET A 189 3.05 5.19 6.68
N ALA A 190 1.95 4.90 5.98
CA ALA A 190 1.99 4.43 4.60
C ALA A 190 2.57 5.50 3.64
N LEU A 191 2.33 6.79 3.92
CA LEU A 191 2.83 7.91 3.11
C LEU A 191 4.20 8.45 3.57
N ALA A 192 4.72 8.01 4.72
CA ALA A 192 5.90 8.58 5.36
C ALA A 192 7.12 8.64 4.43
N CYS A 193 7.33 7.60 3.63
CA CYS A 193 8.48 7.53 2.72
C CYS A 193 8.24 8.14 1.34
N GLN A 194 7.05 8.71 1.10
CA GLN A 194 6.60 9.18 -0.22
C GLN A 194 6.69 8.04 -1.25
N PRO A 195 5.95 6.94 -1.04
CA PRO A 195 6.03 5.78 -1.93
C PRO A 195 5.51 6.13 -3.33
N ASP A 196 6.00 5.42 -4.34
CA ASP A 196 5.51 5.57 -5.72
C ASP A 196 4.14 4.92 -5.93
N LEU A 197 3.82 3.89 -5.12
CA LEU A 197 2.54 3.16 -5.13
C LEU A 197 1.97 3.09 -3.71
N LEU A 198 0.65 3.23 -3.55
CA LEU A 198 -0.07 3.18 -2.26
C LEU A 198 -1.18 2.13 -2.27
#